data_AF-A9BDD6-F1
#
_entry.id   AF-A9BDD6-F1
#
_cell.length_a   1.000
_cell.length_b   1.000
_cell.length_c   1.000
_cell.angle_alpha   90.00
_cell.angle_beta   90.00
_cell.angle_gamma   90.00
#
_symmetry.space_group_name_H-M   'P 1'
#
loop_
_entity.id
_entity.type
_entity.pdbx_description
1 polymer ?
#
loop_
_entity_poly.entity_id
_entity_poly.type
_entity_poly.pdbx_seq_one_letter_code
_entity_poly.pdbx_strand_id
1 'polypeptide(L)' 'MSLKECCQTCKHCICGQNSSSYGWCLLRKIKVHPDIAQLAFCHHWSTKEPILPNLAERERDLQSDTQLDFSQAFSILNN' A
#
# COMPACT_ATOMS: atom_id res chain seq x y z
N MET A 1 -10.99 7.05 -0.07
CA MET A 1 -10.24 8.28 -0.42
C MET A 1 -9.42 7.98 -1.66
N SER A 2 -9.69 8.65 -2.78
CA SER A 2 -8.91 8.42 -4.01
C SER A 2 -7.51 9.02 -3.82
N LEU A 3 -6.48 8.18 -3.83
CA LEU A 3 -5.09 8.63 -3.71
C LEU A 3 -4.71 9.34 -5.00
N LYS A 4 -4.41 10.64 -4.92
CA LYS A 4 -3.92 11.40 -6.08
C LYS A 4 -2.58 10.82 -6.55
N GLU A 5 -2.47 10.56 -7.84
CA GLU A 5 -1.23 10.08 -8.46
C GLU A 5 -0.19 11.21 -8.47
N CYS A 6 0.88 11.07 -7.69
CA CYS A 6 1.97 12.04 -7.62
C CYS A 6 3.28 11.36 -7.22
N CYS A 7 4.39 12.10 -7.27
CA CYS A 7 5.70 11.62 -6.84
C CYS A 7 5.68 11.11 -5.39
N GLN A 8 4.91 11.72 -4.48
CA GLN A 8 4.79 11.28 -3.08
C GLN A 8 4.18 9.86 -2.96
N THR A 9 3.21 9.53 -3.82
CA THR A 9 2.52 8.22 -3.83
C THR A 9 3.20 7.20 -4.74
N CYS A 10 4.22 7.59 -5.49
CA CYS A 10 4.94 6.72 -6.41
C CYS A 10 5.90 5.76 -5.70
N LYS A 11 5.96 4.50 -6.13
CA LYS A 11 6.91 3.50 -5.62
C LYS A 11 8.38 3.83 -5.89
N HIS A 12 8.64 4.63 -6.92
CA HIS A 12 10.01 5.00 -7.32
C HIS A 12 10.57 6.20 -6.55
N CYS A 13 9.76 6.86 -5.73
CA CYS A 13 10.19 8.01 -4.95
C CYS A 13 10.44 7.62 -3.49
N ILE A 14 11.69 7.83 -3.06
CA ILE A 14 12.06 7.79 -1.65
C ILE A 14 11.67 9.15 -1.06
N CYS A 15 10.72 9.15 -0.14
CA CYS A 15 10.35 10.35 0.60
C CYS A 15 11.43 10.63 1.66
N GLY A 16 11.72 11.91 1.91
CA GLY A 16 12.52 12.29 3.06
C GLY A 16 11.84 11.89 4.37
N GLN A 17 12.62 11.57 5.42
CA GLN A 17 12.10 11.14 6.72
C GLN A 17 11.30 12.24 7.45
N ASN A 18 11.46 13.49 7.04
CA ASN A 18 10.74 14.65 7.56
C ASN A 18 10.25 15.54 6.40
N SER A 19 9.24 16.36 6.69
CA SER A 19 8.59 17.26 5.73
C SER A 19 9.52 18.28 5.08
N SER A 20 10.71 18.50 5.65
CA SER A 20 11.73 19.42 5.14
C SER A 20 12.83 18.71 4.33
N SER A 21 12.87 17.38 4.34
CA SER A 21 13.89 16.63 3.58
C SER A 21 13.45 16.43 2.15
N TYR A 22 14.39 16.69 1.26
CA TYR A 22 14.26 16.33 -0.15
C TYR A 22 14.14 14.83 -0.31
N GLY A 23 13.23 14.42 -1.17
CA GLY A 23 13.13 13.06 -1.68
C GLY A 23 14.02 12.84 -2.89
N TRP A 24 14.05 11.59 -3.35
CA TRP A 24 14.77 11.18 -4.55
C TRP A 24 13.91 10.25 -5.40
N CYS A 25 13.81 10.54 -6.71
CA CYS A 25 13.18 9.64 -7.66
C CYS A 25 14.25 8.70 -8.24
N LEU A 26 14.19 7.41 -7.89
CA LEU A 26 15.15 6.40 -8.32
C LEU A 26 15.13 6.17 -9.84
N LEU A 27 13.96 6.26 -10.46
CA LEU A 27 13.79 6.00 -11.88
C LEU A 27 14.36 7.13 -12.75
N ARG A 28 14.03 8.39 -12.40
CA ARG A 28 14.48 9.58 -13.14
C ARG A 28 15.84 10.11 -12.67
N LYS A 29 16.35 9.62 -11.53
CA LYS A 29 17.60 10.04 -10.88
C LYS A 29 17.64 11.54 -10.60
N ILE A 30 16.56 12.06 -9.99
CA ILE A 30 16.42 13.48 -9.65
C ILE A 30 16.06 13.68 -8.18
N LYS A 31 16.50 14.80 -7.64
CA LYS A 31 16.11 15.30 -6.32
C LYS A 31 14.71 15.92 -6.42
N VAL A 32 13.84 15.61 -5.45
CA VAL A 32 12.44 16.05 -5.44
C VAL A 32 12.19 16.84 -4.16
N HIS A 33 11.77 18.10 -4.29
CA HIS A 33 11.38 18.91 -3.14
C HIS A 33 10.05 18.40 -2.57
N PRO A 34 9.86 18.34 -1.23
CA PRO A 34 8.64 17.82 -0.61
C PRO A 34 7.34 18.48 -1.13
N ASP A 35 7.33 19.80 -1.28
CA ASP A 35 6.16 20.53 -1.81
C ASP A 35 5.84 20.16 -3.27
N ILE A 36 6.88 19.89 -4.06
CA ILE A 36 6.72 19.47 -5.45
C ILE A 36 6.27 18.01 -5.51
N ALA A 37 6.69 17.16 -4.57
CA ALA A 37 6.35 15.73 -4.57
C ALA A 37 4.83 15.48 -4.52
N GLN A 38 4.07 16.38 -3.89
CA GLN A 38 2.61 16.30 -3.76
C GLN A 38 1.87 16.73 -5.03
N LEU A 39 2.54 17.46 -5.92
CA LEU A 39 1.96 18.08 -7.11
C LEU A 39 2.47 17.45 -8.41
N ALA A 40 3.73 17.05 -8.44
CA ALA A 40 4.39 16.53 -9.61
C ALA A 40 3.97 15.10 -9.92
N PHE A 41 3.80 14.83 -11.21
CA PHE A 41 3.50 13.53 -11.77
C PHE A 41 4.37 13.31 -13.01
N CYS A 42 4.68 12.05 -13.31
CA CYS A 42 5.33 11.67 -14.56
C CYS A 42 4.68 10.40 -15.09
N HIS A 43 4.80 10.15 -16.39
CA HIS A 43 4.21 8.97 -17.06
C HIS A 43 4.69 7.61 -16.52
N HIS A 44 5.75 7.60 -15.72
CA HIS A 44 6.27 6.38 -15.08
C HIS A 44 5.78 6.20 -13.65
N TRP A 45 4.72 6.91 -13.25
CA TRP A 45 4.11 6.71 -11.95
C TRP A 45 3.65 5.25 -11.80
N SER A 46 3.81 4.73 -10.59
CA SER A 46 3.39 3.37 -10.24
C SER A 46 3.04 3.34 -8.76
N THR A 47 1.93 2.67 -8.44
CA THR A 47 1.48 2.51 -7.05
C THR A 47 2.52 1.78 -6.20
N LYS A 48 2.60 2.14 -4.91
CA LYS A 48 3.33 1.36 -3.91
C LYS A 48 2.60 0.04 -3.68
N GLU A 49 3.38 -1.03 -3.53
CA GLU A 49 2.83 -2.33 -3.15
C GLU A 49 2.27 -2.24 -1.72
N PRO A 50 1.10 -2.84 -1.46
CA PRO A 50 0.57 -2.88 -0.11
C PRO A 50 1.50 -3.70 0.78
N ILE A 51 1.66 -3.27 2.03
CA ILE A 51 2.37 -4.05 3.04
C ILE A 51 1.43 -5.18 3.43
N LEU A 52 1.73 -6.40 2.98
CA LEU A 52 1.02 -7.59 3.45
C LEU A 52 1.40 -7.85 4.91
N PRO A 53 0.44 -8.21 5.78
CA PRO A 53 0.76 -8.62 7.14
C PRO A 53 1.68 -9.83 7.11
N ASN A 54 2.66 -9.87 8.02
CA ASN A 54 3.54 -11.03 8.16
C ASN A 54 2.72 -12.21 8.70
N LEU A 55 2.51 -13.24 7.87
CA LEU A 55 1.70 -14.40 8.26
C LEU A 55 2.28 -15.15 9.47
N ALA A 56 3.60 -15.12 9.68
CA ALA A 56 4.24 -15.76 10.84
C ALA A 56 3.88 -15.08 12.18
N GLU A 57 3.51 -13.80 12.15
CA GLU A 57 3.01 -13.10 13.34
C GLU A 57 1.54 -13.45 13.60
N ARG A 58 0.77 -13.66 12.54
CA ARG A 58 -0.67 -13.97 12.59
C ARG A 58 -0.95 -15.41 13.02
N GLU A 59 -0.04 -16.35 12.76
CA GLU A 59 -0.14 -17.75 13.24
C GLU A 59 -0.14 -17.84 14.78
N ARG A 60 0.48 -16.88 15.48
CA ARG A 60 0.45 -16.85 16.95
C ARG A 60 -0.91 -16.44 17.53
N ASP A 61 -1.71 -15.71 16.76
CA ASP A 61 -3.05 -15.26 17.17
C ASP A 61 -4.17 -16.20 16.70
N LEU A 62 -3.88 -17.14 15.78
CA LEU A 62 -4.85 -18.03 15.13
C LEU A 62 -4.86 -19.46 15.70
N GLN A 63 -4.58 -19.66 16.99
CA GLN A 63 -4.93 -20.91 17.70
C GLN A 63 -6.46 -21.12 17.85
N SER A 64 -7.23 -20.75 16.83
CA SER A 64 -8.57 -21.24 16.60
C SER A 64 -8.62 -21.80 15.18
N ASP A 65 -8.45 -23.12 15.06
CA ASP A 65 -8.74 -23.91 13.86
C ASP A 65 -10.26 -23.90 13.56
N THR A 66 -10.85 -22.70 13.40
CA THR A 66 -12.23 -22.57 12.97
C THR A 66 -12.27 -22.77 11.47
N GLN A 67 -12.42 -24.03 11.05
CA GLN A 67 -12.80 -24.32 9.67
C GLN A 67 -14.10 -23.59 9.33
N LEU A 68 -14.10 -22.85 8.23
CA LEU A 68 -15.30 -22.22 7.68
C LEU A 68 -16.18 -23.32 7.08
N ASP A 69 -17.27 -23.68 7.76
CA ASP A 69 -18.26 -24.64 7.25
C ASP A 69 -19.15 -23.98 6.19
N PHE A 70 -18.91 -24.32 4.93
CA PHE A 70 -19.70 -23.85 3.79
C PHE A 70 -21.10 -24.48 3.72
N SER A 71 -21.39 -25.52 4.50
CA SER A 71 -22.67 -26.22 4.50
C SER A 71 -23.80 -25.37 5.08
N GLN A 72 -23.48 -24.42 5.97
CA GLN A 72 -24.45 -23.56 6.64
C GLN A 72 -24.99 -22.42 5.75
N ALA A 73 -24.30 -22.07 4.65
CA ALA A 73 -24.73 -21.00 3.74
C ALA A 73 -25.87 -21.43 2.80
N PHE A 74 -25.94 -22.72 2.44
CA PHE A 74 -26.93 -23.23 1.48
C PHE A 74 -28.28 -23.58 2.10
N SER A 75 -28.38 -23.67 3.44
CA SER A 75 -29.64 -23.93 4.14
C SER A 75 -30.50 -22.68 4.34
N ILE A 76 -29.95 -21.48 4.15
CA ILE A 76 -30.69 -20.21 4.30
C ILE A 76 -31.46 -19.82 3.02
N LEU A 77 -31.08 -20.36 1.85
CA LEU A 77 -31.71 -20.02 0.56
C LEU A 77 -32.91 -20.90 0.19
N ASN A 78 -33.25 -21.90 1.01
CA ASN A 78 -34.32 -22.86 0.73
C ASN A 78 -35.48 -22.78 1.75
N ASN A 79 -35.70 -21.63 2.40
CA ASN A 79 -36.86 -21.40 3.26
C ASN A 79 -37.59 -20.12 2.85
#